data_AF-A0A699K2X7-F1
#
_entry.id   AF-A0A699K2X7-F1
#
_cell.length_a   1.000
_cell.length_b   1.000
_cell.length_c   1.000
_cell.angle_alpha   90.00
_cell.angle_beta   90.00
_cell.angle_gamma   90.00
#
_symmetry.space_group_name_H-M   'P 1'
#
loop_
_entity.id
_entity.type
_entity.pdbx_description
1 polymer ?
#
loop_
_entity_poly.entity_id
_entity_poly.type
_entity_poly.pdbx_seq_one_letter_code
_entity_poly.pdbx_strand_id
1 'polypeptide(L)'
;MYLLKRLFSSHERIRDDLEALHRHERIREAESKTSRTEVALLGSKAKIGKMEREILHHDLSGVEETLGKVVERLKVIESEENATLRKKLAEKEVLLDLTRMERDRAEKRIMPPKPMSKARMHEIIHDQFATSMNEFMTNMNSWAGGSGRASGSGGAGGSGCTGRNADGTGVRGAEPTVPELTGCTYATFIKCDPLPFNGTEGVVGLCQWFEKLELVFQISEC
;
A
#
# COMPACT_ATOMS: atom_id res chain seq x y z
N MET A 1 54.97 -66.60 89.49
CA MET A 1 53.74 -65.79 89.28
C MET A 1 53.86 -64.73 88.17
N TYR A 2 54.97 -63.98 88.07
CA TYR A 2 55.15 -62.92 87.04
C TYR A 2 55.14 -63.42 85.58
N LEU A 3 55.87 -64.49 85.28
CA LEU A 3 55.97 -65.05 83.92
C LEU A 3 54.61 -65.52 83.37
N LEU A 4 53.77 -66.13 84.22
CA LEU A 4 52.41 -66.57 83.87
C LEU A 4 51.50 -65.39 83.48
N LYS A 5 51.55 -64.28 84.22
CA LYS A 5 50.79 -63.06 83.87
C LYS A 5 51.24 -62.47 82.54
N ARG A 6 52.56 -62.47 82.27
CA ARG A 6 53.13 -61.98 81.01
C ARG A 6 52.74 -62.87 79.82
N LEU A 7 52.75 -64.19 80.00
CA LEU A 7 52.30 -65.16 79.00
C LEU A 7 50.80 -65.01 78.69
N PHE A 8 49.95 -64.90 79.72
CA PHE A 8 48.51 -64.72 79.54
C PHE A 8 48.17 -63.41 78.81
N SER A 9 48.79 -62.28 79.21
CA SER A 9 48.64 -60.99 78.52
C SER A 9 49.16 -61.03 77.08
N SER A 10 50.21 -61.82 76.80
CA SER A 10 50.71 -62.00 75.44
C SER A 10 49.75 -62.82 74.58
N HIS A 11 49.17 -63.87 75.15
CA HIS A 11 48.18 -64.70 74.46
C HIS A 11 46.90 -63.91 74.15
N GLU A 12 46.44 -63.08 75.07
CA GLU A 12 45.26 -62.22 74.87
C GLU A 12 45.50 -61.18 73.76
N ARG A 13 46.66 -60.51 73.74
CA ARG A 13 47.06 -59.63 72.63
C ARG A 13 47.06 -60.36 71.28
N ILE A 14 47.65 -61.56 71.21
CA ILE A 14 47.70 -62.35 69.98
C ILE A 14 46.29 -62.74 69.52
N ARG A 15 45.37 -63.02 70.46
CA ARG A 15 43.97 -63.33 70.15
C ARG A 15 43.25 -62.11 69.56
N ASP A 16 43.42 -60.94 70.17
CA ASP A 16 42.81 -59.69 69.72
C ASP A 16 43.36 -59.28 68.34
N ASP A 17 44.68 -59.41 68.12
CA ASP A 17 45.34 -59.16 66.84
C ASP A 17 44.83 -60.12 65.75
N LEU A 18 44.64 -61.40 66.07
CA LEU A 18 44.08 -62.39 65.14
C LEU A 18 42.62 -62.09 64.79
N GLU A 19 41.82 -61.64 65.76
CA GLU A 19 40.44 -61.23 65.52
C GLU A 19 40.37 -59.96 64.66
N ALA A 20 41.26 -59.00 64.90
CA ALA A 20 41.40 -57.79 64.08
C ALA A 20 41.80 -58.11 62.64
N LEU A 21 42.75 -59.03 62.43
CA LEU A 21 43.14 -59.51 61.11
C LEU A 21 41.97 -60.17 60.37
N HIS A 22 41.19 -61.03 61.03
CA HIS A 22 40.01 -61.63 60.43
C HIS A 22 38.93 -60.60 60.08
N ARG A 23 38.72 -59.58 60.92
CA ARG A 23 37.79 -58.49 60.61
C ARG A 23 38.25 -57.72 59.38
N HIS A 24 39.55 -57.42 59.28
CA HIS A 24 40.13 -56.72 58.15
C HIS A 24 40.03 -57.52 56.85
N GLU A 25 40.25 -58.84 56.88
CA GLU A 25 40.09 -59.72 55.72
C GLU A 25 38.65 -59.71 55.18
N ARG A 26 37.65 -59.82 56.07
CA ARG A 26 36.23 -59.76 55.66
C ARG A 26 35.86 -58.43 55.03
N ILE A 27 36.39 -57.32 55.56
CA ILE A 27 36.18 -55.99 54.99
C ILE A 27 36.81 -55.91 53.61
N ARG A 28 38.07 -56.33 53.45
CA ARG A 28 38.76 -56.33 52.15
C ARG A 28 38.03 -57.17 51.11
N GLU A 29 37.52 -58.34 51.51
CA GLU A 29 36.76 -59.20 50.61
C GLU A 29 35.43 -58.55 50.20
N ALA A 30 34.73 -57.90 51.13
CA ALA A 30 33.51 -57.15 50.84
C ALA A 30 33.78 -55.97 49.90
N GLU A 31 34.83 -55.18 50.14
CA GLU A 31 35.26 -54.07 49.29
C GLU A 31 35.64 -54.54 47.88
N SER A 32 36.33 -55.67 47.77
CA SER A 32 36.68 -56.29 46.49
C SER A 32 35.43 -56.73 45.72
N LYS A 33 34.46 -57.36 46.40
CA LYS A 33 33.16 -57.74 45.83
C LYS A 33 32.39 -56.51 45.34
N THR A 34 32.32 -55.46 46.15
CA THR A 34 31.68 -54.18 45.78
C THR A 34 32.35 -53.56 44.56
N SER A 35 33.68 -53.43 44.58
CA SER A 35 34.46 -52.88 43.46
C SER A 35 34.21 -53.65 42.16
N ARG A 36 34.14 -54.99 42.23
CA ARG A 36 33.82 -55.84 41.08
C ARG A 36 32.43 -55.56 40.53
N THR A 37 31.43 -55.34 41.39
CA THR A 37 30.07 -55.00 40.95
C THR A 37 29.97 -53.59 40.36
N GLU A 38 30.68 -52.61 40.92
CA GLU A 38 30.72 -51.24 40.38
C GLU A 38 31.32 -51.22 38.98
N VAL A 39 32.43 -51.93 38.76
CA VAL A 39 33.03 -52.06 37.42
C VAL A 39 32.06 -52.71 36.43
N ALA A 40 31.34 -53.75 36.85
CA ALA A 40 30.33 -54.38 36.00
C ALA A 40 29.16 -53.42 35.66
N LEU A 41 28.70 -52.63 36.63
CA LEU A 41 27.66 -51.62 36.43
C LEU A 41 28.11 -50.52 35.47
N LEU A 42 29.35 -50.02 35.61
CA LEU A 42 29.92 -49.02 34.69
C LEU A 42 29.98 -49.56 33.25
N GLY A 43 30.38 -50.83 33.08
CA GLY A 43 30.36 -51.51 31.78
C GLY A 43 28.96 -51.59 31.18
N SER A 44 27.95 -51.96 31.98
CA SER A 44 26.55 -51.99 31.55
C SER A 44 26.02 -50.60 31.21
N LYS A 45 26.34 -49.57 32.00
CA LYS A 45 25.97 -48.18 31.74
C LYS A 45 26.55 -47.67 30.43
N ALA A 46 27.81 -47.99 30.13
CA ALA A 46 28.44 -47.63 28.87
C ALA A 46 27.74 -48.31 27.66
N LYS A 47 27.33 -49.57 27.80
CA LYS A 47 26.57 -50.30 26.77
C LYS A 47 25.19 -49.69 26.54
N ILE A 48 24.46 -49.36 27.61
CA ILE A 48 23.15 -48.69 27.52
C ILE A 48 23.30 -47.37 26.77
N GLY A 49 24.25 -46.52 27.17
CA GLY A 49 24.49 -45.25 26.47
C GLY A 49 24.91 -45.40 25.01
N LYS A 50 25.54 -46.54 24.64
CA LYS A 50 25.81 -46.86 23.23
C LYS A 50 24.52 -47.20 22.47
N MET A 51 23.68 -48.07 23.03
CA MET A 51 22.41 -48.45 22.42
C MET A 51 21.47 -47.25 22.28
N GLU A 52 21.38 -46.39 23.31
CA GLU A 52 20.57 -45.17 23.27
C GLU A 52 20.97 -44.27 22.10
N ARG A 53 22.27 -44.08 21.86
CA ARG A 53 22.76 -43.30 20.72
C ARG A 53 22.41 -43.95 19.37
N GLU A 54 22.51 -45.27 19.27
CA GLU A 54 22.17 -45.99 18.04
C GLU A 54 20.67 -45.91 17.72
N ILE A 55 19.80 -46.05 18.72
CA ILE A 55 18.34 -45.89 18.58
C ILE A 55 18.01 -44.47 18.11
N LEU A 56 18.53 -43.45 18.81
CA LEU A 56 18.29 -42.06 18.45
C LEU A 56 18.79 -41.73 17.03
N HIS A 57 19.96 -42.25 16.64
CA HIS A 57 20.50 -42.01 15.32
C HIS A 57 19.61 -42.62 14.21
N HIS A 58 19.08 -43.82 14.43
CA HIS A 58 18.18 -44.46 13.47
C HIS A 58 16.87 -43.67 13.29
N ASP A 59 16.22 -43.31 14.41
CA ASP A 59 14.96 -42.57 14.39
C ASP A 59 15.13 -41.18 13.74
N LEU A 60 16.20 -40.46 14.09
CA LEU A 60 16.49 -39.14 13.52
C LEU A 60 16.79 -39.23 12.03
N SER A 61 17.51 -40.25 11.58
CA SER A 61 17.84 -40.43 10.16
C SER A 61 16.59 -40.60 9.29
N GLY A 62 15.58 -41.36 9.74
CA GLY A 62 14.32 -41.52 9.00
C GLY A 62 13.50 -40.23 8.94
N VAL A 63 13.52 -39.44 10.02
CA VAL A 63 12.87 -38.12 10.06
C VAL A 63 13.57 -37.15 9.12
N GLU A 64 14.91 -37.09 9.12
CA GLU A 64 15.68 -36.23 8.20
C GLU A 64 15.41 -36.58 6.73
N GLU A 65 15.38 -37.86 6.38
CA GLU A 65 15.06 -38.30 5.01
C GLU A 65 13.65 -37.87 4.60
N THR A 66 12.68 -38.04 5.50
CA THR A 66 11.28 -37.65 5.26
C THR A 66 11.14 -36.14 5.11
N LEU A 67 11.80 -35.37 5.97
CA LEU A 67 11.81 -33.91 5.90
C LEU A 67 12.44 -33.43 4.59
N GLY A 68 13.55 -34.04 4.17
CA GLY A 68 14.18 -33.75 2.87
C GLY A 68 13.21 -33.95 1.71
N LYS A 69 12.46 -35.06 1.68
CA LYS A 69 11.43 -35.31 0.66
C LYS A 69 10.31 -34.27 0.69
N VAL A 70 9.85 -33.87 1.87
CA VAL A 70 8.79 -32.86 2.01
C VAL A 70 9.26 -31.49 1.51
N VAL A 71 10.49 -31.09 1.83
CA VAL A 71 11.08 -29.82 1.38
C VAL A 71 11.18 -29.78 -0.15
N GLU A 72 11.67 -30.84 -0.78
CA GLU A 72 11.73 -30.89 -2.26
C GLU A 72 10.34 -30.82 -2.90
N ARG A 73 9.33 -31.49 -2.33
CA ARG A 73 7.94 -31.38 -2.82
C ARG A 73 7.37 -29.97 -2.66
N LEU A 74 7.64 -29.30 -1.54
CA LEU A 74 7.24 -27.91 -1.32
C LEU A 74 7.84 -26.98 -2.36
N LYS A 75 9.15 -27.14 -2.64
CA LYS A 75 9.86 -26.35 -3.65
C LYS A 75 9.25 -26.50 -5.04
N VAL A 76 8.88 -27.72 -5.43
CA VAL A 76 8.21 -27.98 -6.71
C VAL A 76 6.86 -27.27 -6.76
N ILE A 77 6.01 -27.46 -5.74
CA ILE A 77 4.68 -26.83 -5.67
C ILE A 77 4.78 -25.31 -5.75
N GLU A 78 5.67 -24.72 -4.95
CA GLU A 78 5.89 -23.27 -4.94
C GLU A 78 6.34 -22.77 -6.32
N SER A 79 7.21 -23.50 -7.01
CA SER A 79 7.66 -23.12 -8.36
C SER A 79 6.56 -23.21 -9.42
N GLU A 80 5.71 -24.24 -9.35
CA GLU A 80 4.59 -24.46 -10.28
C GLU A 80 3.49 -23.42 -10.11
N GLU A 81 3.11 -23.12 -8.86
CA GLU A 81 2.14 -22.08 -8.53
C GLU A 81 2.65 -20.69 -8.96
N ASN A 82 3.92 -20.38 -8.67
CA ASN A 82 4.53 -19.12 -9.08
C ASN A 82 4.63 -18.97 -10.60
N ALA A 83 4.98 -20.04 -11.33
CA ALA A 83 4.99 -20.01 -12.79
C ALA A 83 3.58 -19.75 -13.36
N THR A 84 2.57 -20.39 -12.77
CA THR A 84 1.17 -20.22 -13.17
C THR A 84 0.68 -18.79 -12.91
N LEU A 85 0.99 -18.22 -11.74
CA LEU A 85 0.63 -16.84 -11.40
C LEU A 85 1.33 -15.83 -12.31
N ARG A 86 2.62 -16.03 -12.62
CA ARG A 86 3.36 -15.18 -13.56
C ARG A 86 2.73 -15.21 -14.96
N LYS A 87 2.31 -16.38 -15.45
CA LYS A 87 1.61 -16.50 -16.73
C LYS A 87 0.27 -15.76 -16.72
N LYS A 88 -0.56 -15.97 -15.68
CA LYS A 88 -1.85 -15.27 -15.52
C LYS A 88 -1.66 -13.75 -15.44
N LEU A 89 -0.59 -13.29 -14.79
CA LEU A 89 -0.26 -11.87 -14.70
C LEU A 89 0.06 -11.29 -16.08
N ALA A 90 0.93 -11.96 -16.85
CA ALA A 90 1.27 -11.54 -18.20
C ALA A 90 0.05 -11.51 -19.14
N GLU A 91 -0.83 -12.51 -19.05
CA GLU A 91 -2.10 -12.52 -19.81
C GLU A 91 -3.01 -11.33 -19.46
N LYS A 92 -3.09 -10.99 -18.16
CA LYS A 92 -3.88 -9.85 -17.69
C LYS A 92 -3.29 -8.50 -18.10
N GLU A 93 -1.96 -8.39 -18.15
CA GLU A 93 -1.26 -7.19 -18.59
C GLU A 93 -1.49 -6.93 -20.09
N VAL A 94 -1.37 -7.97 -20.93
CA VAL A 94 -1.71 -7.88 -22.37
C VAL A 94 -3.18 -7.51 -22.57
N LEU A 95 -4.09 -8.08 -21.78
CA LEU A 95 -5.52 -7.77 -21.88
C LEU A 95 -5.80 -6.32 -21.46
N LEU A 96 -5.12 -5.81 -20.43
CA LEU A 96 -5.20 -4.42 -20.02
C LEU A 96 -4.77 -3.49 -21.17
N ASP A 97 -3.62 -3.75 -21.80
CA ASP A 97 -3.12 -2.96 -22.93
C ASP A 97 -4.10 -2.97 -24.12
N LEU A 98 -4.65 -4.13 -24.45
CA LEU A 98 -5.67 -4.25 -25.50
C LEU A 98 -6.91 -3.39 -25.17
N THR A 99 -7.41 -3.43 -23.93
CA THR A 99 -8.57 -2.62 -23.54
C THR A 99 -8.28 -1.12 -23.57
N ARG A 100 -7.04 -0.72 -23.25
CA ARG A 100 -6.59 0.68 -23.37
C ARG A 100 -6.55 1.09 -24.84
N MET A 101 -5.97 0.27 -25.71
CA MET A 101 -5.93 0.52 -27.16
C MET A 101 -7.33 0.63 -27.78
N GLU A 102 -8.26 -0.26 -27.40
CA GLU A 102 -9.63 -0.23 -27.91
C GLU A 102 -10.39 1.00 -27.40
N ARG A 103 -10.14 1.45 -26.17
CA ARG A 103 -10.67 2.72 -25.66
C ARG A 103 -10.15 3.91 -26.47
N ASP A 104 -8.84 3.99 -26.69
CA ASP A 104 -8.22 5.08 -27.47
C ASP A 104 -8.73 5.09 -28.92
N ARG A 105 -8.95 3.90 -29.50
CA ARG A 105 -9.54 3.74 -30.85
C ARG A 105 -11.01 4.15 -30.88
N ALA A 106 -11.80 3.77 -29.88
CA ALA A 106 -13.20 4.17 -29.76
C ALA A 106 -13.31 5.69 -29.58
N GLU A 107 -12.44 6.29 -28.77
CA GLU A 107 -12.37 7.73 -28.56
C GLU A 107 -12.11 8.48 -29.88
N LYS A 108 -11.12 8.03 -30.67
CA LYS A 108 -10.83 8.58 -32.01
C LYS A 108 -11.96 8.38 -33.03
N ARG A 109 -12.76 7.31 -32.90
CA ARG A 109 -13.91 7.03 -33.80
C ARG A 109 -15.14 7.84 -33.45
N ILE A 110 -15.38 8.11 -32.17
CA ILE A 110 -16.55 8.84 -31.70
C ILE A 110 -16.38 10.34 -31.93
N MET A 111 -15.15 10.89 -31.81
CA MET A 111 -14.86 12.28 -32.17
C MET A 111 -13.42 12.44 -32.69
N PRO A 112 -13.19 12.96 -33.92
CA PRO A 112 -11.91 13.61 -34.18
C PRO A 112 -11.82 14.82 -33.24
N PRO A 113 -10.66 15.13 -32.64
CA PRO A 113 -10.54 16.37 -31.87
C PRO A 113 -10.77 17.53 -32.85
N LYS A 114 -11.97 18.10 -32.86
CA LYS A 114 -12.22 19.37 -33.50
C LYS A 114 -11.49 20.40 -32.64
N PRO A 115 -10.41 21.05 -33.12
CA PRO A 115 -9.91 22.20 -32.42
C PRO A 115 -11.04 23.23 -32.40
N MET A 116 -11.59 23.49 -31.22
CA MET A 116 -12.46 24.63 -31.05
C MET A 116 -11.59 25.87 -31.25
N SER A 117 -11.90 26.68 -32.25
CA SER A 117 -11.13 27.89 -32.53
C SER A 117 -11.18 28.80 -31.30
N LYS A 118 -10.11 29.57 -31.08
CA LYS A 118 -10.04 30.59 -30.04
C LYS A 118 -11.30 31.49 -30.03
N ALA A 119 -11.81 31.82 -31.22
CA ALA A 119 -13.05 32.57 -31.39
C ALA A 119 -14.27 31.89 -30.74
N ARG A 120 -14.42 30.56 -30.85
CA ARG A 120 -15.54 29.82 -30.28
C ARG A 120 -15.44 29.67 -28.76
N MET A 121 -14.22 29.62 -28.20
CA MET A 121 -14.03 29.70 -26.74
C MET A 121 -14.39 31.08 -26.21
N HIS A 122 -13.96 32.14 -26.90
CA HIS A 122 -14.34 33.52 -26.54
C HIS A 122 -15.85 33.75 -26.66
N GLU A 123 -16.51 33.18 -27.66
CA GLU A 123 -17.97 33.27 -27.84
C GLU A 123 -18.72 32.64 -26.68
N ILE A 124 -18.32 31.45 -26.21
CA ILE A 124 -18.93 30.78 -25.06
C ILE A 124 -18.73 31.59 -23.77
N ILE A 125 -17.53 32.13 -23.56
CA ILE A 125 -17.23 32.96 -22.38
C ILE A 125 -18.05 34.26 -22.43
N HIS A 126 -18.16 34.90 -23.60
CA HIS A 126 -18.98 36.10 -23.77
C HIS A 126 -20.47 35.83 -23.57
N ASP A 127 -20.98 34.70 -24.07
CA ASP A 127 -22.37 34.30 -23.86
C ASP A 127 -22.67 33.99 -22.39
N GLN A 128 -21.75 33.31 -21.70
CA GLN A 128 -21.88 33.06 -20.26
C GLN A 128 -21.83 34.37 -19.46
N PHE A 129 -20.93 35.29 -19.81
CA PHE A 129 -20.87 36.61 -19.21
C PHE A 129 -22.15 37.40 -19.47
N ALA A 130 -22.66 37.43 -20.70
CA ALA A 130 -23.88 38.12 -21.06
C ALA A 130 -25.11 37.54 -20.35
N THR A 131 -25.19 36.21 -20.28
CA THR A 131 -26.28 35.49 -19.58
C THR A 131 -26.25 35.79 -18.09
N SER A 132 -25.08 35.70 -17.46
CA SER A 132 -24.89 36.03 -16.05
C SER A 132 -25.20 37.50 -15.74
N MET A 133 -24.77 38.42 -16.59
CA MET A 133 -25.10 39.84 -16.48
C MET A 133 -26.59 40.12 -16.63
N ASN A 134 -27.29 39.39 -17.51
CA ASN A 134 -28.73 39.52 -17.69
C ASN A 134 -29.50 38.94 -16.49
N GLU A 135 -29.05 37.82 -15.92
CA GLU A 135 -29.59 37.28 -14.66
C GLU A 135 -29.35 38.24 -13.48
N PHE A 136 -28.18 38.88 -13.42
CA PHE A 136 -27.88 39.90 -12.43
C PHE A 136 -28.79 41.13 -12.57
N MET A 137 -28.99 41.64 -13.79
CA MET A 137 -29.88 42.78 -14.04
C MET A 137 -31.34 42.45 -13.75
N THR A 138 -31.82 41.26 -14.09
CA THR A 138 -33.19 40.83 -13.78
C THR A 138 -33.41 40.66 -12.26
N ASN A 139 -32.42 40.16 -11.53
CA ASN A 139 -32.43 40.11 -10.06
C ASN A 139 -32.41 41.51 -9.40
N MET A 140 -31.70 42.48 -9.99
CA MET A 140 -31.74 43.87 -9.51
C MET A 140 -33.10 44.55 -9.79
N ASN A 141 -33.72 44.24 -10.94
CA ASN A 141 -35.02 44.79 -11.31
C ASN A 141 -36.18 44.26 -10.45
N SER A 142 -36.05 43.06 -9.85
CA SER A 142 -37.03 42.54 -8.88
C SER A 142 -36.93 43.19 -7.50
N TRP A 143 -35.79 43.82 -7.16
CA TRP A 143 -35.57 44.54 -5.89
C TRP A 143 -35.96 46.03 -5.95
N ALA A 144 -36.14 46.60 -7.15
CA ALA A 144 -36.44 48.02 -7.34
C ALA A 144 -37.95 48.37 -7.41
N GLY A 145 -38.87 47.42 -7.18
CA GLY A 145 -40.31 47.67 -7.31
C GLY A 145 -41.15 47.11 -6.18
N GLY A 146 -41.53 47.94 -5.19
CA GLY A 146 -42.56 47.50 -4.25
C GLY A 146 -42.93 48.31 -3.01
N SER A 147 -42.66 49.63 -2.93
CA SER A 147 -43.43 50.51 -2.04
C SER A 147 -44.38 51.38 -2.87
N GLY A 148 -45.68 51.35 -2.56
CA GLY A 148 -46.61 52.42 -2.90
C GLY A 148 -47.42 52.25 -4.20
N ARG A 149 -48.74 52.18 -4.02
CA ARG A 149 -49.79 52.17 -5.05
C ARG A 149 -49.78 53.46 -5.89
N ALA A 150 -50.10 53.37 -7.19
CA ALA A 150 -51.25 54.04 -7.83
C ALA A 150 -51.30 53.82 -9.34
N SER A 151 -52.52 53.53 -9.80
CA SER A 151 -53.18 53.68 -11.11
C SER A 151 -52.47 54.41 -12.26
N GLY A 152 -52.66 53.88 -13.48
CA GLY A 152 -52.87 54.73 -14.67
C GLY A 152 -52.32 54.23 -16.02
N SER A 153 -53.23 53.72 -16.86
CA SER A 153 -53.41 53.97 -18.32
C SER A 153 -52.31 53.79 -19.39
N GLY A 154 -52.70 53.08 -20.48
CA GLY A 154 -52.25 53.25 -21.87
C GLY A 154 -50.91 52.55 -22.21
N GLY A 155 -50.67 51.91 -23.34
CA GLY A 155 -51.36 51.79 -24.63
C GLY A 155 -50.29 51.60 -25.73
N ALA A 156 -50.46 50.58 -26.57
CA ALA A 156 -49.99 50.42 -27.97
C ALA A 156 -48.48 50.31 -28.34
N GLY A 157 -48.24 49.39 -29.28
CA GLY A 157 -47.15 49.37 -30.28
C GLY A 157 -45.85 48.72 -29.80
N GLY A 158 -45.15 47.84 -30.52
CA GLY A 158 -45.22 47.43 -31.92
C GLY A 158 -43.79 47.19 -32.45
N SER A 159 -43.57 46.02 -33.04
CA SER A 159 -42.62 45.70 -34.13
C SER A 159 -41.10 45.81 -33.93
N GLY A 160 -40.42 44.70 -34.27
CA GLY A 160 -39.60 44.72 -35.49
C GLY A 160 -38.11 45.00 -35.32
N CYS A 161 -37.34 43.91 -35.36
CA CYS A 161 -35.92 43.86 -35.63
C CYS A 161 -35.49 44.69 -36.87
N THR A 162 -34.37 45.41 -36.77
CA THR A 162 -33.60 45.84 -37.94
C THR A 162 -32.10 45.80 -37.63
N GLY A 163 -31.36 45.07 -38.47
CA GLY A 163 -29.91 45.18 -38.57
C GLY A 163 -29.50 46.17 -39.64
N ARG A 164 -28.25 46.65 -39.57
CA ARG A 164 -27.52 47.16 -40.74
C ARG A 164 -26.01 47.18 -40.50
N ASN A 165 -25.31 46.72 -41.53
CA ASN A 165 -23.86 46.71 -41.69
C ASN A 165 -23.31 48.11 -42.03
N ALA A 166 -22.01 48.32 -41.80
CA ALA A 166 -21.19 49.25 -42.57
C ALA A 166 -19.76 48.70 -42.72
N ASP A 167 -19.27 48.78 -43.95
CA ASP A 167 -17.97 48.35 -44.47
C ASP A 167 -16.92 49.49 -44.31
N GLY A 168 -15.63 49.16 -44.28
CA GLY A 168 -14.56 50.17 -44.12
C GLY A 168 -13.12 49.65 -44.05
N THR A 169 -12.55 49.30 -45.20
CA THR A 169 -11.17 49.59 -45.70
C THR A 169 -10.03 50.04 -44.73
N GLY A 170 -8.86 49.37 -44.81
CA GLY A 170 -7.54 50.07 -44.91
C GLY A 170 -6.31 49.59 -44.08
N VAL A 171 -5.40 48.84 -44.72
CA VAL A 171 -3.90 48.97 -44.73
C VAL A 171 -3.00 48.68 -43.48
N ARG A 172 -2.20 47.61 -43.64
CA ARG A 172 -0.74 47.39 -43.39
C ARG A 172 -0.09 47.66 -42.00
N GLY A 173 0.20 46.56 -41.31
CA GLY A 173 1.54 46.11 -40.90
C GLY A 173 2.39 46.99 -39.98
N ALA A 174 2.45 46.62 -38.71
CA ALA A 174 3.67 46.59 -37.90
C ALA A 174 3.42 45.67 -36.70
N GLU A 175 4.22 44.62 -36.61
CA GLU A 175 4.31 43.71 -35.47
C GLU A 175 4.93 44.44 -34.26
N PRO A 176 4.29 44.38 -33.09
CA PRO A 176 5.00 44.23 -31.83
C PRO A 176 4.80 42.79 -31.36
N THR A 177 5.91 42.07 -31.27
CA THR A 177 6.06 40.71 -30.76
C THR A 177 5.35 40.56 -29.41
N VAL A 178 4.15 40.00 -29.41
CA VAL A 178 3.48 39.45 -28.22
C VAL A 178 3.90 37.99 -28.13
N PRO A 179 4.36 37.47 -26.98
CA PRO A 179 4.79 36.09 -26.87
C PRO A 179 3.66 35.18 -27.35
N GLU A 180 4.02 34.25 -28.23
CA GLU A 180 3.14 33.21 -28.74
C GLU A 180 2.71 32.33 -27.57
N LEU A 181 1.65 32.73 -26.87
CA LEU A 181 0.96 31.92 -25.87
C LEU A 181 0.47 30.68 -26.59
N THR A 182 1.23 29.60 -26.44
CA THR A 182 0.86 28.27 -26.93
C THR A 182 -0.47 27.94 -26.28
N GLY A 183 -1.54 28.06 -27.07
CA GLY A 183 -2.90 28.18 -26.56
C GLY A 183 -3.31 27.02 -25.67
N CYS A 184 -3.63 27.33 -24.43
CA CYS A 184 -4.43 26.51 -23.55
C CYS A 184 -5.62 25.88 -24.29
N THR A 185 -5.71 24.55 -24.24
CA THR A 185 -6.82 23.81 -24.86
C THR A 185 -7.97 23.72 -23.86
N TYR A 186 -9.23 23.77 -24.31
CA TYR A 186 -10.43 23.61 -23.47
C TYR A 186 -10.37 22.39 -22.53
N ALA A 187 -9.69 21.31 -22.94
CA ALA A 187 -9.46 20.13 -22.12
C ALA A 187 -8.56 20.39 -20.89
N THR A 188 -7.62 21.32 -20.98
CA THR A 188 -6.76 21.75 -19.87
C THR A 188 -7.54 22.63 -18.89
N PHE A 189 -8.40 23.52 -19.40
CA PHE A 189 -9.25 24.40 -18.60
C PHE A 189 -10.32 23.64 -17.79
N ILE A 190 -11.05 22.70 -18.41
CA ILE A 190 -12.07 21.91 -17.69
C ILE A 190 -11.45 20.92 -16.69
N LYS A 191 -10.21 20.47 -16.91
CA LYS A 191 -9.48 19.64 -15.92
C LYS A 191 -9.19 20.38 -14.61
N CYS A 192 -9.16 21.72 -14.63
CA CYS A 192 -9.01 22.55 -13.44
C CYS A 192 -10.34 22.80 -12.70
N ASP A 193 -11.44 22.21 -13.17
CA ASP A 193 -12.78 22.24 -12.55
C ASP A 193 -13.26 23.66 -12.22
N PRO A 194 -13.45 24.53 -13.24
CA PRO A 194 -13.88 25.90 -13.02
C PRO A 194 -15.28 25.91 -12.40
N LEU A 195 -15.39 26.40 -11.15
CA LEU A 195 -16.65 26.41 -10.43
C LEU A 195 -17.70 27.24 -11.19
N PRO A 196 -18.92 26.72 -11.39
CA PRO A 196 -20.02 27.52 -11.93
C PRO A 196 -20.48 28.56 -10.90
N PHE A 197 -20.81 29.77 -11.36
CA PHE A 197 -21.44 30.78 -10.51
C PHE A 197 -22.86 30.34 -10.18
N ASN A 198 -23.20 30.26 -8.89
CA ASN A 198 -24.48 29.77 -8.41
C ASN A 198 -25.53 30.88 -8.20
N GLY A 199 -25.23 32.14 -8.55
CA GLY A 199 -26.21 33.24 -8.59
C GLY A 199 -26.77 33.71 -7.24
N THR A 200 -26.52 32.97 -6.15
CA THR A 200 -27.16 33.21 -4.84
C THR A 200 -26.45 34.25 -3.97
N GLU A 201 -25.20 34.58 -4.28
CA GLU A 201 -24.32 35.40 -3.44
C GLU A 201 -24.24 36.88 -3.88
N GLY A 202 -25.03 37.27 -4.88
CA GLY A 202 -25.11 38.66 -5.37
C GLY A 202 -23.77 39.22 -5.87
N VAL A 203 -23.58 40.55 -5.75
CA VAL A 203 -22.37 41.25 -6.24
C VAL A 203 -21.09 40.73 -5.57
N VAL A 204 -21.15 40.38 -4.28
CA VAL A 204 -20.00 39.89 -3.53
C VAL A 204 -19.56 38.51 -4.04
N GLY A 205 -20.51 37.60 -4.29
CA GLY A 205 -20.19 36.29 -4.88
C GLY A 205 -19.71 36.40 -6.32
N LEU A 206 -20.23 37.36 -7.08
CA LEU A 206 -19.79 37.60 -8.45
C LEU A 206 -18.32 38.05 -8.49
N CYS A 207 -17.92 39.00 -7.64
CA CYS A 207 -16.52 39.42 -7.53
C CYS A 207 -15.60 38.27 -7.10
N GLN A 208 -16.00 37.47 -6.10
CA GLN A 208 -15.21 36.31 -5.66
C GLN A 208 -15.13 35.21 -6.71
N TRP A 209 -16.16 35.06 -7.55
CA TRP A 209 -16.14 34.14 -8.68
C TRP A 209 -15.22 34.63 -9.80
N PHE A 210 -15.19 35.93 -10.11
CA PHE A 210 -14.23 36.52 -11.04
C PHE A 210 -12.78 36.31 -10.58
N GLU A 211 -12.48 36.57 -9.30
CA GLU A 211 -11.14 36.34 -8.73
C GLU A 211 -10.72 34.87 -8.82
N LYS A 212 -11.65 33.93 -8.58
CA LYS A 212 -11.39 32.49 -8.72
C LYS A 212 -11.21 32.07 -10.18
N LEU A 213 -11.98 32.64 -11.11
CA LEU A 213 -11.82 32.37 -12.52
C LEU A 213 -10.48 32.89 -13.07
N GLU A 214 -10.09 34.12 -12.72
CA GLU A 214 -8.78 34.67 -13.10
C GLU A 214 -7.62 33.83 -12.58
N LEU A 215 -7.74 33.26 -11.38
CA LEU A 215 -6.76 32.34 -10.83
C LEU A 215 -6.68 31.03 -11.65
N VAL A 216 -7.83 30.49 -12.11
CA VAL A 216 -7.86 29.30 -12.95
C VAL A 216 -7.21 29.57 -14.32
N PHE A 217 -7.42 30.74 -14.91
CA PHE A 217 -6.71 31.16 -16.12
C PHE A 217 -5.19 31.21 -15.88
N GLN A 218 -4.73 31.86 -14.81
CA GLN A 218 -3.31 31.95 -14.46
C GLN A 218 -2.65 30.58 -14.22
N ILE A 219 -3.32 29.64 -13.55
CA ILE A 219 -2.80 28.29 -13.26
C ILE A 219 -2.72 27.43 -14.51
N SER A 220 -3.63 27.64 -15.47
CA SER A 220 -3.69 26.86 -16.71
C SER A 220 -2.80 27.40 -17.84
N GLU A 221 -2.04 28.48 -17.55
CA GLU A 221 -1.20 29.21 -18.53
C GLU A 221 -1.99 29.62 -19.81
N CYS A 222 -3.29 29.90 -19.65
CA CYS A 222 -4.06 30.71 -20.59
C CYS A 222 -4.14 32.17 -20.06
#